data_AF-A0AA89C7A5-F1
#
_entry.id   AF-A0AA89C7A5-F1
#
_cell.length_a   1.000
_cell.length_b   1.000
_cell.length_c   1.000
_cell.angle_alpha   90.00
_cell.angle_beta   90.00
_cell.angle_gamma   90.00
#
_symmetry.space_group_name_H-M   'P 1'
#
loop_
_entity.id
_entity.type
_entity.pdbx_description
1 polymer ?
#
loop_
_entity_poly.entity_id
_entity_poly.type
_entity_poly.pdbx_seq_one_letter_code
_entity_poly.pdbx_strand_id
1 'polypeptide(L)'
;MYVALDRNDRPYYACDAGCIDKPMPLSKELKQFPVKLTRPLTAILYITADKLHMEELKHAIHVQEINEAPAHEHHVIALHKHGHHFGGLPTIFWVSIAFLVIIFHLFLCKMIYNEYCQGQDRFTRTRYNV
;
A
#
# COMPACT_ATOMS: atom_id res chain seq x y z
N MET A 1 15.70 -11.15 5.34
CA MET A 1 15.91 -10.48 6.63
C MET A 1 17.33 -10.77 7.10
N TYR A 2 18.07 -9.79 7.65
CA TYR A 2 19.41 -10.02 8.22
C TYR A 2 19.34 -10.08 9.74
N VAL A 3 20.06 -11.03 10.33
CA VAL A 3 20.05 -11.31 11.78
C VAL A 3 21.48 -11.52 12.26
N ALA A 4 21.85 -10.86 13.35
CA ALA A 4 23.11 -11.05 14.06
C ALA A 4 22.87 -10.95 15.57
N LEU A 5 23.78 -11.54 16.36
CA LEU A 5 23.78 -11.41 17.82
C LEU A 5 24.86 -10.44 18.29
N ASP A 6 24.46 -9.47 19.10
CA ASP A 6 25.37 -8.52 19.72
C ASP A 6 26.17 -9.18 20.87
N ARG A 7 25.48 -9.90 21.76
CA ARG A 7 26.08 -10.68 22.86
C ARG A 7 26.04 -12.17 22.55
N ASN A 8 27.21 -12.82 22.64
CA ASN A 8 27.40 -14.25 22.37
C ASN A 8 27.92 -15.00 23.60
N ASP A 9 27.27 -14.78 24.75
CA ASP A 9 27.68 -15.38 26.03
C ASP A 9 27.50 -16.92 26.03
N ARG A 10 26.67 -17.45 25.14
CA ARG A 10 26.41 -18.88 24.91
C ARG A 10 26.01 -19.12 23.45
N PRO A 11 26.15 -20.33 22.89
CA PRO A 11 25.73 -20.61 21.52
C PRO A 11 24.21 -20.46 21.38
N TYR A 12 23.79 -19.61 20.47
CA TYR A 12 22.39 -19.43 20.09
C TYR A 12 22.18 -19.94 18.68
N TYR A 13 20.97 -20.42 18.42
CA TYR A 13 20.54 -20.99 17.16
C TYR A 13 19.28 -20.29 16.69
N ALA A 14 19.12 -20.20 15.36
CA ALA A 14 17.92 -19.66 14.74
C ALA A 14 17.42 -20.48 13.57
N CYS A 15 16.11 -20.46 13.37
CA CYS A 15 15.40 -21.10 12.26
C CYS A 15 14.25 -20.21 11.82
N ASP A 16 13.88 -20.33 10.55
CA ASP A 16 12.70 -19.76 9.92
C ASP A 16 11.62 -20.84 9.72
N ALA A 17 10.42 -20.42 9.31
CA ALA A 17 9.33 -21.30 8.85
C ALA A 17 8.99 -22.48 9.79
N GLY A 18 8.96 -22.24 11.10
CA GLY A 18 8.62 -23.29 12.08
C GLY A 18 9.71 -24.36 12.26
N CYS A 19 10.98 -24.06 11.99
CA CYS A 19 12.10 -24.98 12.12
C CYS A 19 12.00 -26.25 11.24
N ILE A 20 11.40 -26.14 10.04
CA ILE A 20 11.42 -27.26 9.09
C ILE A 20 12.85 -27.61 8.64
N ASP A 21 13.65 -26.55 8.47
CA ASP A 21 15.06 -26.57 8.14
C ASP A 21 15.90 -26.65 9.43
N LYS A 22 17.12 -27.17 9.31
CA LYS A 22 17.99 -27.36 10.49
C LYS A 22 18.34 -26.01 11.15
N PRO A 23 18.32 -25.92 12.49
CA PRO A 23 18.78 -24.75 13.23
C PRO A 23 20.18 -24.30 12.80
N MET A 24 20.35 -23.02 12.48
CA MET A 24 21.64 -22.44 12.14
C MET A 24 22.22 -21.68 13.34
N PRO A 25 23.49 -21.88 13.71
CA PRO A 25 24.11 -21.12 14.79
C PRO A 25 24.20 -19.64 14.41
N LEU A 26 23.87 -18.76 15.35
CA LEU A 26 24.03 -17.33 15.20
C LEU A 26 25.41 -16.88 15.68
N SER A 27 25.90 -15.79 15.10
CA SER A 27 27.17 -15.14 15.48
C SER A 27 27.00 -13.62 15.42
N LYS A 28 28.09 -12.89 15.67
CA LYS A 28 28.13 -11.43 15.48
C LYS A 28 28.03 -11.00 14.01
N GLU A 29 28.19 -11.94 13.08
CA GLU A 29 28.07 -11.69 11.65
C GLU A 29 26.60 -11.72 11.21
N LEU A 30 26.26 -10.83 10.28
CA LEU A 30 24.92 -10.76 9.71
C LEU A 30 24.65 -12.00 8.84
N LYS A 31 23.67 -12.80 9.25
CA LYS A 31 23.17 -13.93 8.47
C LYS A 31 21.82 -13.61 7.85
N GLN A 32 21.65 -14.00 6.59
CA GLN A 32 20.41 -13.78 5.87
C GLN A 32 19.45 -14.95 6.09
N PHE A 33 18.26 -14.64 6.58
CA PHE A 33 17.13 -15.57 6.69
C PHE A 33 16.03 -15.15 5.71
N PRO A 34 15.52 -16.07 4.87
CA PRO A 34 14.39 -15.78 4.00
C PRO A 34 13.10 -15.64 4.82
N VAL A 35 12.21 -14.72 4.41
CA VAL A 35 10.90 -14.56 5.05
C VAL A 35 9.92 -15.46 4.30
N LYS A 36 9.47 -16.53 4.94
CA LYS A 36 8.53 -17.49 4.38
C LYS A 36 7.16 -17.29 5.01
N LEU A 37 6.10 -17.45 4.22
CA LEU A 37 4.73 -17.50 4.70
C LEU A 37 4.33 -18.96 4.87
N THR A 38 4.01 -19.36 6.11
CA THR A 38 3.65 -20.73 6.46
C THR A 38 2.14 -20.88 6.68
N ARG A 39 1.61 -22.09 6.39
CA ARG A 39 0.27 -22.52 6.81
C ARG A 39 0.37 -23.78 7.67
N PRO A 40 -0.09 -23.77 8.95
CA PRO A 40 -0.64 -22.62 9.68
C PRO A 40 0.41 -21.53 9.92
N LEU A 41 -0.03 -20.32 10.28
CA LEU A 41 0.87 -19.18 10.51
C LEU A 41 1.82 -19.48 11.68
N THR A 42 3.12 -19.43 11.42
CA THR A 42 4.18 -19.58 12.43
C THR A 42 4.94 -18.28 12.64
N ALA A 43 5.79 -18.21 13.66
CA ALA A 43 6.72 -17.09 13.77
C ALA A 43 7.70 -17.06 12.58
N ILE A 44 8.13 -15.86 12.22
CA ILE A 44 9.05 -15.62 11.10
C ILE A 44 10.46 -16.13 11.44
N LEU A 45 10.85 -16.01 12.72
CA LEU A 45 12.18 -16.38 13.21
C LEU A 45 12.08 -16.86 14.66
N TYR A 46 12.60 -18.05 14.93
CA TYR A 46 12.79 -18.57 16.29
C TYR A 46 14.26 -18.46 16.67
N ILE A 47 14.56 -18.01 17.90
CA ILE A 47 15.92 -17.91 18.43
C ILE A 47 15.96 -18.55 19.82
N THR A 48 16.87 -19.48 20.05
CA THR A 48 17.07 -20.10 21.38
C THR A 48 18.52 -20.58 21.56
N ALA A 49 18.93 -20.73 22.82
CA ALA A 49 20.21 -21.38 23.17
C ALA A 49 20.09 -22.92 23.26
N ASP A 50 18.86 -23.44 23.38
CA ASP A 50 18.60 -24.87 23.44
C ASP A 50 18.33 -25.42 22.04
N LYS A 51 19.36 -26.04 21.47
CA LYS A 51 19.29 -26.65 20.15
C LYS A 51 18.32 -27.84 20.12
N LEU A 52 18.25 -28.64 21.18
CA LEU A 52 17.44 -29.85 21.20
C LEU A 52 15.96 -29.50 21.17
N HIS A 53 15.54 -28.59 22.04
CA HIS A 53 14.17 -28.08 22.05
C HIS A 53 13.75 -27.52 20.68
N MET A 54 14.67 -26.85 20.00
CA MET A 54 14.43 -26.27 18.69
C MET A 54 14.28 -27.32 17.57
N GLU A 55 14.99 -28.45 17.66
CA GLU A 55 14.82 -29.58 16.74
C GLU A 55 13.51 -30.34 16.99
N GLU A 56 13.02 -30.36 18.23
CA GLU A 56 11.72 -30.93 18.59
C GLU A 56 10.56 -30.13 18.00
N LEU A 57 10.68 -28.80 17.89
CA LEU A 57 9.65 -27.93 17.30
C LEU A 57 9.24 -28.36 15.90
N LYS A 58 10.17 -28.89 15.11
CA LYS A 58 9.89 -29.43 13.77
C LYS A 58 8.81 -30.52 13.78
N HIS A 59 8.79 -31.33 14.82
CA HIS A 59 7.84 -32.45 14.96
C HIS A 59 6.53 -32.00 15.60
N ALA A 60 6.54 -30.89 16.34
CA ALA A 60 5.34 -30.30 16.93
C ALA A 60 4.58 -29.41 15.94
N ILE A 61 5.28 -28.69 15.06
CA ILE A 61 4.71 -27.73 14.13
C ILE A 61 4.52 -28.38 12.76
N HIS A 62 3.30 -28.84 12.49
CA HIS A 62 2.93 -29.39 11.18
C HIS A 62 2.66 -28.28 10.16
N VAL A 63 3.71 -27.79 9.51
CA VAL A 63 3.58 -26.85 8.38
C VAL A 63 3.16 -27.63 7.13
N GLN A 64 1.99 -27.29 6.57
CA GLN A 64 1.44 -27.93 5.37
C GLN A 64 1.93 -27.28 4.08
N GLU A 65 2.06 -25.95 4.09
CA GLU A 65 2.51 -25.17 2.93
C GLU A 65 3.53 -24.12 3.36
N ILE A 66 4.61 -24.02 2.59
CA ILE A 66 5.65 -23.01 2.74
C ILE A 66 5.74 -22.29 1.41
N ASN A 67 5.15 -21.10 1.33
CA ASN A 67 5.31 -20.23 0.18
C ASN A 67 6.34 -19.17 0.54
N GLU A 68 7.32 -18.95 -0.34
CA GLU A 68 8.20 -17.80 -0.21
C GLU A 68 7.29 -16.56 -0.20
N ALA A 69 7.38 -15.74 0.85
CA ALA A 69 6.42 -14.65 1.01
C ALA A 69 6.56 -13.76 -0.23
N PRO A 70 5.50 -13.56 -1.03
CA PRO A 70 5.60 -12.77 -2.25
C PRO A 70 6.10 -11.39 -1.84
N ALA A 71 7.25 -10.98 -2.40
CA ALA A 71 7.68 -9.59 -2.32
C ALA A 71 6.49 -8.77 -2.84
N HIS A 72 5.90 -7.99 -1.93
CA HIS A 72 4.52 -7.49 -2.02
C HIS A 72 4.06 -7.22 -3.45
N GLU A 73 2.91 -7.78 -3.82
CA GLU A 73 2.22 -7.62 -5.10
C GLU A 73 2.64 -6.33 -5.84
N HIS A 74 3.35 -6.47 -6.97
CA HIS A 74 3.80 -5.33 -7.77
C HIS A 74 2.66 -4.37 -8.15
N HIS A 75 1.42 -4.84 -8.09
CA HIS A 75 0.19 -4.07 -8.30
C HIS A 75 -0.04 -2.99 -7.23
N VAL A 76 0.29 -3.22 -5.96
CA VAL A 76 0.15 -2.21 -4.89
C VAL A 76 1.36 -1.29 -4.78
N ILE A 77 2.55 -1.79 -5.14
CA ILE A 77 3.76 -0.97 -5.19
C ILE A 77 3.76 -0.04 -6.41
N ALA A 78 3.25 -0.48 -7.56
CA ALA A 78 3.13 0.38 -8.74
C ALA A 78 2.12 1.52 -8.54
N LEU A 79 1.09 1.30 -7.73
CA LEU A 79 0.14 2.35 -7.34
C LEU A 79 0.80 3.45 -6.50
N HIS A 80 1.73 3.10 -5.60
CA HIS A 80 2.45 4.08 -4.77
C HIS A 80 3.76 4.61 -5.38
N LYS A 81 4.41 3.87 -6.28
CA LYS A 81 5.69 4.24 -6.90
C LYS A 81 5.53 5.22 -8.06
N HIS A 82 4.36 5.23 -8.71
CA HIS A 82 3.98 6.25 -9.69
C HIS A 82 2.97 7.24 -9.09
N GLY A 83 3.37 7.87 -7.97
CA GLY A 83 2.74 9.10 -7.50
C GLY A 83 2.94 10.24 -8.49
N HIS A 84 2.23 10.20 -9.61
CA HIS A 84 2.04 11.35 -10.49
C HIS A 84 1.21 12.37 -9.71
N HIS A 85 1.53 13.66 -9.81
CA HIS A 85 0.99 14.77 -8.99
C HIS A 85 -0.56 14.88 -8.94
N PHE A 86 -1.28 14.07 -9.71
CA PHE A 86 -2.74 14.05 -9.84
C PHE A 86 -3.42 12.78 -9.29
N GLY A 87 -2.73 11.98 -8.47
CA GLY A 87 -3.37 11.04 -7.55
C GLY A 87 -4.03 9.81 -8.17
N GLY A 88 -3.28 9.04 -8.98
CA GLY A 88 -3.63 7.65 -9.35
C GLY A 88 -4.89 7.43 -10.20
N LEU A 89 -5.71 8.46 -10.43
CA LEU A 89 -6.88 8.41 -11.29
C LEU A 89 -6.51 8.75 -12.74
N PRO A 90 -7.08 8.05 -13.73
CA PRO A 90 -6.75 8.23 -15.15
C PRO A 90 -6.96 9.69 -15.58
N THR A 91 -6.09 10.23 -16.43
CA THR A 91 -6.15 11.62 -16.93
C THR A 91 -7.49 11.98 -17.55
N ILE A 92 -8.19 11.00 -18.11
CA ILE A 92 -9.56 11.12 -18.67
C ILE A 92 -10.56 11.63 -17.62
N PHE A 93 -10.42 11.21 -16.36
CA PHE A 93 -11.30 11.64 -15.27
C PHE A 93 -11.20 13.15 -15.02
N TRP A 94 -9.98 13.67 -14.95
CA TRP A 94 -9.73 15.10 -14.77
C TRP A 94 -10.18 15.95 -15.96
N VAL A 95 -10.00 15.45 -17.18
CA VAL A 95 -10.52 16.10 -18.40
C VAL A 95 -12.05 16.18 -18.36
N SER A 96 -12.72 15.10 -17.93
CA SER A 96 -14.18 15.06 -17.78
C SER A 96 -14.69 16.04 -16.71
N ILE A 97 -14.03 16.12 -15.55
CA ILE A 97 -14.36 17.09 -14.50
C ILE A 97 -14.19 18.52 -15.00
N ALA A 98 -13.05 18.83 -15.62
CA ALA A 98 -12.78 20.17 -16.14
C ALA A 98 -13.83 20.60 -17.17
N PHE A 99 -14.21 19.70 -18.08
CA PHE A 99 -15.26 19.94 -19.07
C PHE A 99 -16.63 20.24 -18.44
N LEU A 100 -17.04 19.45 -17.43
CA LEU A 100 -18.30 19.65 -16.71
C LEU A 100 -18.32 21.01 -16.00
N VAL A 101 -17.22 21.37 -15.32
CA VAL A 101 -17.07 22.66 -14.65
C VAL A 101 -17.20 23.80 -15.65
N ILE A 102 -16.51 23.75 -16.80
CA ILE A 102 -16.59 24.81 -17.82
C ILE A 102 -18.02 24.98 -18.34
N ILE A 103 -18.68 23.88 -18.71
CA ILE A 103 -20.07 23.92 -19.19
C ILE A 103 -21.00 24.55 -18.16
N PHE A 104 -20.87 24.14 -16.90
CA PHE A 104 -21.67 24.68 -15.82
C PHE A 104 -21.53 26.20 -15.68
N HIS A 105 -20.29 26.71 -15.73
CA HIS A 105 -20.04 28.16 -15.66
C HIS A 105 -20.62 28.91 -16.87
N LEU A 106 -20.55 28.34 -18.07
CA LEU A 106 -21.17 28.92 -19.26
C LEU A 106 -22.69 29.00 -19.13
N PHE A 107 -23.33 27.96 -18.57
CA PHE A 107 -24.76 27.98 -18.29
C PHE A 107 -25.13 29.04 -17.26
N LEU A 108 -24.38 29.17 -16.16
CA LEU A 108 -24.60 30.22 -15.16
C LEU A 108 -24.44 31.62 -15.77
N CYS A 109 -23.37 31.85 -16.51
CA CYS A 109 -23.14 33.14 -17.18
C CYS A 109 -24.25 33.46 -18.18
N LYS A 110 -24.68 32.47 -18.98
CA LYS A 110 -25.80 32.65 -19.94
C LYS A 110 -27.11 32.95 -19.21
N MET A 111 -27.40 32.27 -18.11
CA MET A 111 -28.61 32.48 -17.32
C MET A 111 -28.63 33.90 -16.73
N ILE A 112 -27.54 34.30 -16.08
CA ILE A 112 -27.40 35.64 -15.48
C ILE A 112 -27.47 36.73 -16.55
N TYR A 113 -26.75 36.58 -17.67
CA TYR A 113 -26.78 37.56 -18.76
C TYR A 113 -28.17 37.70 -19.38
N ASN A 114 -28.85 36.58 -19.62
CA ASN A 114 -30.20 36.60 -20.15
C ASN A 114 -31.17 37.32 -19.20
N GLU A 115 -31.07 37.11 -17.89
CA GLU A 115 -31.91 37.80 -16.91
C GLU A 115 -31.58 39.29 -16.82
N TYR A 116 -30.29 39.67 -16.81
CA TYR A 116 -29.87 41.06 -16.66
C TYR A 116 -30.13 41.91 -17.92
N CYS A 117 -29.84 41.39 -19.12
CA CYS A 117 -30.06 42.13 -20.37
C CYS A 117 -31.54 42.17 -20.76
N GLN A 118 -32.29 41.08 -20.58
CA GLN A 118 -33.73 41.07 -20.87
C GLN A 118 -34.54 41.86 -19.81
N GLY A 119 -34.02 41.96 -18.58
CA GLY A 119 -34.53 42.85 -17.54
C GLY A 119 -34.27 44.33 -17.86
N GLN A 120 -33.07 44.70 -18.32
CA GLN A 120 -32.76 46.07 -18.72
C GLN A 120 -33.59 46.54 -19.91
N ASP A 121 -33.78 45.72 -20.95
CA ASP A 121 -34.60 46.07 -22.11
C ASP A 121 -36.06 46.38 -21.73
N ARG A 122 -36.62 45.70 -20.72
CA ARG A 122 -37.96 46.01 -20.22
C ARG A 122 -38.00 47.34 -19.45
N PHE A 123 -37.03 47.60 -18.58
CA PHE A 123 -36.96 48.85 -17.82
C PHE A 123 -36.67 50.08 -18.68
N THR A 124 -35.82 49.96 -19.71
CA THR A 124 -35.55 51.06 -20.65
C THR A 124 -36.76 51.32 -21.54
N ARG A 125 -37.43 50.30 -22.10
CA ARG A 125 -38.66 50.50 -22.91
C ARG A 125 -39.78 51.20 -22.15
N THR A 126 -39.96 50.92 -20.86
CA THR A 126 -40.99 51.59 -20.05
C THR A 126 -40.66 53.06 -19.78
N ARG A 127 -39.37 53.45 -19.75
CA ARG A 127 -38.94 54.84 -19.55
C ARG A 127 -39.01 55.73 -20.79
N TYR A 128 -38.97 55.15 -22.00
CA TYR A 128 -39.09 55.89 -23.27
C TYR A 128 -40.53 55.98 -23.79
N ASN A 129 -41.50 55.45 -23.04
CA ASN A 129 -42.92 55.44 -23.40
C ASN A 129 -43.77 56.20 -22.38
N VAL A 130 -43.21 57.31 -21.86
CA VAL A 130 -43.88 58.36 -21.08
C VAL A 130 -43.53 59.71 -21.70
#